data_AF-A0A7C2LTB0-F1
#
_entry.id   AF-A0A7C2LTB0-F1
#
_cell.length_a   1.000
_cell.length_b   1.000
_cell.length_c   1.000
_cell.angle_alpha   90.00
_cell.angle_beta   90.00
_cell.angle_gamma   90.00
#
_symmetry.space_group_name_H-M   'P 1'
#
loop_
_entity.id
_entity.type
_entity.pdbx_description
1 polymer ?
#
loop_
_entity_poly.entity_id
_entity_poly.type
_entity_poly.pdbx_seq_one_letter_code
_entity_poly.pdbx_strand_id
1 'polypeptide(L)'
;MTRVALVLSLALGLGGALALGPALSHAQDAKKPAAVKAGKGEKVCRVKMQYSGQVKTWVCKKEEPCCVWHEINYVKCGSTITGCL
;
A
#
# COMPACT_ATOMS: atom_id res chain seq x y z
N MET A 1 -18.47 -60.37 -3.99
CA MET A 1 -19.73 -59.83 -4.55
C MET A 1 -19.79 -58.38 -4.10
N THR A 2 -19.91 -57.31 -4.88
CA THR A 2 -20.02 -57.03 -6.32
C THR A 2 -19.78 -55.50 -6.41
N ARG A 3 -19.01 -55.07 -7.43
CA ARG A 3 -18.94 -53.78 -8.15
C ARG A 3 -19.72 -52.58 -7.54
N VAL A 4 -19.16 -51.37 -7.52
CA VAL A 4 -19.28 -50.41 -8.63
C VAL A 4 -18.21 -49.32 -8.49
N ALA A 5 -17.49 -49.09 -9.59
CA ALA A 5 -16.71 -47.88 -9.83
C ALA A 5 -17.65 -46.73 -10.19
N LEU A 6 -17.41 -45.53 -9.65
CA LEU A 6 -17.90 -44.31 -10.29
C LEU A 6 -16.80 -43.25 -10.26
N VAL A 7 -16.08 -43.19 -11.37
CA VAL A 7 -15.19 -42.09 -11.75
C VAL A 7 -16.08 -40.90 -12.08
N LEU A 8 -16.03 -39.83 -11.29
CA LEU A 8 -16.51 -38.51 -11.72
C LEU A 8 -15.32 -37.58 -11.88
N SER A 9 -14.75 -37.62 -13.07
CA SER A 9 -13.87 -36.58 -13.60
C SER A 9 -14.70 -35.32 -13.81
N LEU A 10 -14.53 -34.30 -12.95
CA LEU A 10 -15.03 -32.96 -13.24
C LEU A 10 -13.90 -32.12 -13.83
N ALA A 11 -14.02 -31.96 -15.15
CA ALA A 11 -13.17 -31.15 -15.99
C ALA A 11 -13.43 -29.64 -15.79
N LEU A 12 -12.36 -28.86 -15.96
CA LEU A 12 -12.29 -27.49 -16.45
C LEU A 12 -13.18 -26.42 -15.78
N GLY A 13 -12.55 -25.65 -14.88
CA GLY A 13 -12.90 -24.25 -14.62
C GLY A 13 -11.71 -23.35 -14.96
N LEU A 14 -11.69 -22.83 -16.20
CA LEU A 14 -10.87 -21.68 -16.59
C LEU A 14 -11.45 -20.44 -15.91
N GLY A 15 -10.67 -19.75 -15.07
CA GLY A 15 -11.17 -18.57 -14.36
C GLY A 15 -10.08 -17.73 -13.71
N GLY A 16 -9.40 -16.91 -14.52
CA GLY A 16 -8.77 -15.63 -14.15
C GLY A 16 -7.94 -15.57 -12.86
N ALA A 17 -6.69 -16.03 -12.91
CA ALA A 17 -5.68 -15.56 -11.96
C ALA A 17 -5.27 -14.13 -12.36
N LEU A 18 -5.88 -13.15 -11.70
CA LEU A 18 -5.46 -11.76 -11.69
C LEU A 18 -3.96 -11.66 -11.37
N ALA A 19 -3.27 -10.86 -12.17
CA ALA A 19 -1.84 -10.60 -12.11
C ALA A 19 -1.36 -10.31 -10.68
N LEU A 20 -0.58 -11.25 -10.11
CA LEU A 20 0.32 -10.98 -9.00
C LEU A 20 1.51 -10.20 -9.54
N GLY A 21 1.34 -8.88 -9.68
CA GLY A 21 2.48 -7.97 -9.81
C GLY A 21 3.32 -8.05 -8.53
N PRO A 22 4.66 -8.08 -8.61
CA PRO A 22 5.50 -8.07 -7.42
C PRO A 22 5.24 -6.79 -6.63
N ALA A 23 4.72 -6.96 -5.41
CA ALA A 23 4.72 -5.92 -4.41
C ALA A 23 6.18 -5.50 -4.20
N LEU A 24 6.54 -4.33 -4.73
CA LEU A 24 7.81 -3.67 -4.42
C LEU A 24 7.76 -3.27 -2.94
N SER A 25 8.17 -4.19 -2.07
CA SER A 25 8.60 -3.91 -0.71
C SER A 25 9.83 -3.00 -0.78
N HIS A 26 9.60 -1.70 -0.90
CA HIS A 26 10.64 -0.70 -0.66
C HIS A 26 10.90 -0.68 0.85
N ALA A 27 11.86 -1.52 1.27
CA ALA A 27 12.52 -1.39 2.55
C ALA A 27 13.03 0.06 2.68
N GLN A 28 12.53 0.79 3.67
CA GLN A 28 12.93 2.17 3.92
C GLN A 28 14.23 2.14 4.75
N ASP A 29 15.37 2.18 4.06
CA ASP A 29 16.67 2.44 4.66
C ASP A 29 16.63 3.77 5.44
N ALA A 30 16.93 3.69 6.73
CA ALA A 30 17.01 4.82 7.65
C ALA A 30 18.26 5.68 7.37
N LYS A 31 18.25 6.44 6.27
CA LYS A 31 19.24 7.48 6.00
C LYS A 31 18.74 8.82 6.54
N LYS A 32 19.56 9.53 7.32
CA LYS A 32 19.29 10.88 7.87
C LYS A 32 18.56 11.74 6.82
N PRO A 33 17.40 12.35 7.13
CA PRO A 33 16.56 12.95 6.11
C PRO A 33 17.27 14.17 5.52
N ALA A 34 17.74 14.03 4.28
CA ALA A 34 17.92 15.19 3.42
C ALA A 34 16.61 15.97 3.47
N ALA A 35 16.68 17.31 3.57
CA ALA A 35 15.50 18.15 3.56
C ALA A 35 14.63 17.76 2.37
N VAL A 36 13.47 17.16 2.66
CA VAL A 36 12.54 16.67 1.65
C VAL A 36 12.03 17.90 0.90
N LYS A 37 12.55 18.13 -0.31
CA LYS A 37 12.16 19.25 -1.16
C LYS A 37 11.00 18.79 -2.04
N ALA A 38 9.83 19.40 -1.88
CA ALA A 38 8.74 19.22 -2.83
C ALA A 38 9.05 19.94 -4.16
N GLY A 39 8.77 19.28 -5.28
CA GLY A 39 8.83 19.87 -6.61
C GLY A 39 7.62 20.74 -6.95
N LYS A 40 7.58 21.26 -8.18
CA LYS A 40 6.40 21.96 -8.72
C LYS A 40 5.22 20.98 -8.77
N GLY A 41 4.10 21.34 -8.15
CA GLY A 41 2.89 20.50 -8.10
C GLY A 41 2.86 19.52 -6.92
N GLU A 42 3.86 19.55 -6.04
CA GLU A 42 3.95 18.70 -4.87
C GLU A 42 3.88 19.52 -3.57
N LYS A 43 3.58 18.86 -2.46
CA LYS A 43 3.63 19.42 -1.12
C LYS A 43 4.33 18.45 -0.17
N VAL A 44 5.03 19.01 0.80
CA VAL A 44 5.65 18.24 1.88
C VAL A 44 4.62 18.02 2.99
N CYS A 45 4.31 16.76 3.25
CA CYS A 45 3.54 16.33 4.40
C CYS A 45 4.51 16.03 5.55
N ARG A 46 4.24 16.56 6.74
CA ARG A 46 5.05 16.31 7.93
C ARG A 46 4.14 16.10 9.13
N VAL A 47 4.30 14.97 9.82
CA VAL A 47 3.53 14.64 11.02
C VAL A 47 4.43 14.04 12.08
N LYS A 48 4.13 14.35 13.35
CA LYS A 48 4.67 13.62 14.49
C LYS A 48 3.72 12.47 14.80
N MET A 49 4.24 11.25 14.80
CA MET A 49 3.48 10.07 15.17
C MET A 49 3.15 10.11 16.67
N GLN A 50 1.87 9.94 17.00
CA GLN A 50 1.39 10.03 18.38
C GLN A 50 2.00 8.93 19.26
N TYR A 51 2.07 7.69 18.77
CA TYR A 51 2.50 6.54 19.58
C TYR A 51 4.01 6.29 19.56
N SER A 52 4.70 6.50 18.43
CA SER A 52 6.16 6.31 18.36
C SER A 52 6.97 7.58 18.64
N GLY A 53 6.33 8.76 18.62
CA GLY A 53 7.02 10.05 18.71
C GLY A 53 7.86 10.42 17.48
N GLN A 54 7.94 9.54 16.46
CA GLN A 54 8.75 9.75 15.27
C GLN A 54 8.13 10.83 14.38
N VAL A 55 8.97 11.72 13.84
CA VAL A 55 8.54 12.69 12.83
C VAL A 55 8.71 12.06 11.46
N LYS A 56 7.61 11.82 10.76
CA LYS A 56 7.62 11.38 9.36
C LYS A 56 7.39 12.57 8.45
N THR A 57 8.19 12.63 7.40
CA THR A 57 8.10 13.65 6.34
C THR A 57 8.06 12.93 5.01
N TRP A 58 7.05 13.21 4.19
CA TRP A 58 6.88 12.62 2.86
C TRP A 58 6.35 13.68 1.89
N VAL A 59 6.34 13.38 0.61
CA VAL A 59 5.85 14.28 -0.44
C VAL A 59 4.63 13.67 -1.08
N CYS A 60 3.59 14.49 -1.24
CA CYS A 60 2.40 14.14 -2.01
C CYS A 60 2.17 15.18 -3.09
N LYS A 61 1.33 14.86 -4.07
CA LYS A 61 0.86 15.89 -4.99
C LYS A 61 0.05 16.94 -4.24
N LYS A 62 0.00 18.15 -4.80
CA LYS A 62 -0.73 19.27 -4.17
C LYS A 62 -2.20 18.93 -3.96
N GLU A 63 -2.82 18.24 -4.92
CA GLU A 63 -4.23 17.84 -4.85
C GLU A 63 -4.48 16.67 -3.87
N GLU A 64 -3.49 15.84 -3.58
CA GLU A 64 -3.64 14.63 -2.75
C GLU A 64 -3.60 14.95 -1.25
N PRO A 65 -4.46 14.38 -0.41
CA PRO A 65 -4.39 14.57 1.03
C PRO A 65 -3.20 13.82 1.67
N CYS A 66 -2.67 14.38 2.75
CA CYS A 66 -1.63 13.73 3.57
C CYS A 66 -2.32 12.79 4.57
N CYS A 67 -2.12 11.48 4.44
CA CYS A 67 -2.80 10.47 5.25
C CYS A 67 -1.85 9.84 6.26
N VAL A 68 -2.34 9.66 7.48
CA VAL A 68 -1.55 9.18 8.62
C VAL A 68 -2.33 8.13 9.38
N TRP A 69 -1.75 6.95 9.52
CA TRP A 69 -2.21 5.93 10.44
C TRP A 69 -1.26 5.86 11.61
N HIS A 70 -1.66 6.50 12.70
CA HIS A 70 -0.84 6.55 13.91
C HIS A 70 -0.61 5.17 14.52
N GLU A 71 -1.62 4.30 14.49
CA GLU A 71 -1.59 2.97 15.12
C GLU A 71 -0.48 2.06 14.58
N ILE A 72 -0.27 2.09 13.26
CA ILE A 72 0.77 1.33 12.56
C ILE A 72 1.99 2.19 12.17
N ASN A 73 2.04 3.44 12.63
CA ASN A 73 3.07 4.41 12.26
C ASN A 73 3.26 4.52 10.73
N TYR A 74 2.17 4.52 9.96
CA TYR A 74 2.22 4.55 8.50
C TYR A 74 1.76 5.90 7.94
N VAL A 75 2.41 6.35 6.87
CA VAL A 75 2.07 7.59 6.16
C VAL A 75 1.91 7.28 4.69
N LYS A 76 0.92 7.93 4.06
CA LYS A 76 0.62 7.73 2.65
C LYS A 76 0.09 9.02 2.04
N CYS A 77 0.20 9.14 0.73
CA CYS A 77 -0.59 10.08 -0.04
C CYS A 77 -1.95 9.44 -0.33
N GLY A 78 -3.02 10.16 0.01
CA GLY A 78 -4.36 9.73 -0.34
C GLY A 78 -4.68 10.05 -1.79
N SER A 79 -5.91 9.76 -2.18
CA SER A 79 -6.46 10.16 -3.48
C SER A 79 -7.50 11.26 -3.31
N THR A 80 -7.73 12.05 -4.36
CA THR A 80 -8.78 13.09 -4.36
C THR A 80 -10.19 12.50 -4.34
N ILE A 81 -10.36 11.24 -4.73
CA ILE A 81 -11.66 10.56 -4.82
C ILE A 81 -11.98 9.78 -3.53
N THR A 82 -11.03 8.97 -3.03
CA THR A 82 -11.22 8.11 -1.84
C THR A 82 -10.64 8.71 -0.56
N GLY A 83 -9.96 9.85 -0.65
CA GLY A 83 -9.31 10.47 0.50
C GLY A 83 -8.17 9.59 1.03
N CYS A 84 -8.24 9.26 2.32
CA CYS A 84 -7.25 8.45 3.04
C CYS A 84 -7.66 7.00 3.22
N LEU A 85 -8.55 6.47 2.36
CA LEU A 85 -8.96 5.07 2.35
C LEU A 85 -8.01 4.22 1.48
#